data_AF-A0A180FJW8-F1
#
_entry.id   AF-A0A180FJW8-F1
#
_cell.length_a   1.000
_cell.length_b   1.000
_cell.length_c   1.000
_cell.angle_alpha   90.00
_cell.angle_beta   90.00
_cell.angle_gamma   90.00
#
_symmetry.space_group_name_H-M   'P 1'
#
loop_
_entity.id
_entity.type
_entity.pdbx_description
1 polymer ?
#
loop_
_entity_poly.entity_id
_entity_poly.type
_entity_poly.pdbx_seq_one_letter_code
_entity_poly.pdbx_strand_id
1 'polypeptide(L)'
;MERPANKIIDLASQFPEISLTIKAADLIDMVNYCVSKTRQELEQQITDANTETYPSKQQVMKILGVSEPTLSRWNKSGYLMRVTVGGTRRYRMSDIQRILGVTQKSGFDSRTAGNK
;
A
#
# COMPACT_ATOMS: atom_id res chain seq x y z
N MET A 1 -26.26 -3.52 -19.68
CA MET A 1 -26.66 -3.25 -18.29
C MET A 1 -25.80 -2.10 -17.78
N GLU A 2 -26.26 -0.87 -17.99
CA GLU A 2 -25.53 0.34 -17.61
C GLU A 2 -25.69 0.61 -16.11
N ARG A 3 -24.57 0.82 -15.41
CA ARG A 3 -24.54 1.16 -13.97
C ARG A 3 -25.02 2.61 -13.78
N PRO A 4 -26.10 2.89 -13.05
CA PRO A 4 -26.52 4.26 -12.73
C PRO A 4 -25.84 4.75 -11.44
N ALA A 5 -24.51 4.66 -11.31
CA ALA A 5 -23.85 4.87 -10.02
C ALA A 5 -23.47 6.32 -9.68
N ASN A 6 -23.52 7.28 -10.62
CA ASN A 6 -22.97 8.63 -10.39
C ASN A 6 -23.97 9.80 -10.58
N LYS A 7 -25.23 9.51 -10.95
CA LYS A 7 -26.18 10.56 -11.40
C LYS A 7 -26.56 11.58 -10.31
N ILE A 8 -26.63 11.17 -9.04
CA ILE A 8 -27.03 12.05 -7.93
C ILE A 8 -25.90 13.00 -7.54
N ILE A 9 -24.64 12.54 -7.54
CA ILE A 9 -23.47 13.36 -7.20
C ILE A 9 -23.27 14.45 -8.28
N ASP A 10 -23.45 14.07 -9.54
CA ASP A 10 -23.37 15.01 -10.67
C ASP A 10 -24.48 16.08 -10.60
N LEU A 11 -25.71 15.69 -10.23
CA LEU A 11 -26.83 16.62 -10.06
C LEU A 11 -26.65 17.57 -8.87
N ALA A 12 -26.18 17.06 -7.73
CA ALA A 12 -25.89 17.88 -6.56
C ALA A 12 -24.75 18.88 -6.79
N SER A 13 -23.76 18.51 -7.62
CA SER A 13 -22.64 19.38 -7.98
C SER A 13 -23.04 20.48 -8.97
N GLN A 14 -23.97 20.18 -9.88
CA GLN A 14 -24.46 21.14 -10.88
C GLN A 14 -25.50 22.12 -10.31
N PHE A 15 -26.24 21.71 -9.27
CA PHE A 15 -27.30 22.52 -8.70
C PHE A 15 -27.25 22.47 -7.15
N PRO A 16 -26.46 23.36 -6.53
CA PRO A 16 -26.23 23.34 -5.09
C PRO A 16 -27.46 23.70 -4.22
N GLU A 17 -28.50 24.32 -4.79
CA GLU A 17 -29.73 24.69 -4.06
C GLU A 17 -30.92 23.74 -4.31
N ILE A 18 -30.70 22.57 -4.93
CA ILE A 18 -31.78 21.62 -5.19
C ILE A 18 -32.25 20.95 -3.89
N SER A 19 -33.56 20.97 -3.65
CA SER A 19 -34.22 20.18 -2.60
C SER A 19 -34.72 18.86 -3.19
N LEU A 20 -34.12 17.74 -2.77
CA LEU A 20 -34.49 16.39 -3.20
C LEU A 20 -35.29 15.68 -2.11
N THR A 21 -36.49 15.21 -2.48
CA THR A 21 -37.28 14.31 -1.63
C THR A 21 -36.89 12.88 -1.93
N ILE A 22 -36.15 12.25 -1.01
CA ILE A 22 -35.67 10.87 -1.13
C ILE A 22 -36.39 10.01 -0.08
N LYS A 23 -36.71 8.76 -0.42
CA LYS A 23 -37.27 7.81 0.55
C LYS A 23 -36.19 7.41 1.55
N ALA A 24 -36.57 7.23 2.81
CA ALA A 24 -35.64 6.82 3.86
C ALA A 24 -34.93 5.49 3.57
N ALA A 25 -35.60 4.55 2.88
CA ALA A 25 -35.01 3.28 2.47
C ALA A 25 -33.82 3.47 1.51
N ASP A 26 -33.99 4.32 0.50
CA ASP A 26 -32.95 4.60 -0.49
C ASP A 26 -31.72 5.28 0.14
N LEU A 27 -31.94 6.08 1.19
CA LEU A 27 -30.85 6.70 1.96
C LEU A 27 -30.03 5.67 2.73
N ILE A 28 -30.68 4.67 3.34
CA ILE A 28 -30.02 3.58 4.06
C ILE A 28 -29.19 2.74 3.09
N ASP A 29 -29.73 2.43 1.92
CA ASP A 29 -29.03 1.68 0.88
C ASP A 29 -27.81 2.44 0.36
N MET A 30 -27.92 3.78 0.18
CA MET A 30 -26.77 4.63 -0.15
C MET A 30 -25.68 4.60 0.93
N VAL A 31 -26.04 4.71 2.20
CA VAL A 31 -25.08 4.68 3.31
C VAL A 31 -24.35 3.33 3.35
N ASN A 32 -25.09 2.23 3.21
CA ASN A 32 -24.51 0.89 3.16
C ASN A 32 -23.60 0.70 1.94
N TYR A 33 -24.00 1.23 0.78
CA TYR A 33 -23.19 1.24 -0.43
C TYR A 33 -21.89 2.05 -0.26
N CYS A 34 -21.95 3.24 0.32
CA CYS A 34 -20.77 4.04 0.64
C CYS A 34 -19.83 3.29 1.60
N VAL A 35 -20.36 2.75 2.71
CA VAL A 35 -19.56 2.04 3.70
C VAL A 35 -18.89 0.79 3.12
N SER A 36 -19.62 0.01 2.31
CA SER A 36 -19.06 -1.18 1.64
C SER A 36 -18.00 -0.81 0.60
N LYS A 37 -18.22 0.24 -0.20
CA LYS A 37 -17.24 0.73 -1.17
C LYS A 37 -15.97 1.24 -0.50
N THR A 38 -16.09 2.03 0.57
CA THR A 38 -14.94 2.51 1.35
C THR A 38 -14.18 1.35 2.00
N ARG A 39 -14.86 0.31 2.51
CA ARG A 39 -14.21 -0.91 3.02
C ARG A 39 -13.47 -1.66 1.91
N GLN A 40 -14.06 -1.76 0.72
CA GLN A 40 -13.43 -2.43 -0.42
C GLN A 40 -12.18 -1.69 -0.90
N GLU A 41 -12.20 -0.35 -0.92
CA GLU A 41 -11.04 0.48 -1.26
C GLU A 41 -9.93 0.38 -0.20
N LEU A 42 -10.28 0.24 1.08
CA LEU A 42 -9.34 -0.02 2.18
C LEU A 42 -8.72 -1.43 2.09
N GLU A 43 -9.52 -2.45 1.79
CA GLU A 43 -9.04 -3.84 1.64
C GLU A 43 -8.11 -3.99 0.42
N GLN A 44 -8.38 -3.26 -0.66
CA GLN A 44 -7.50 -3.25 -1.84
C GLN A 44 -6.16 -2.56 -1.54
N GLN A 45 -6.16 -1.48 -0.76
CA GLN A 45 -4.92 -0.84 -0.28
C GLN A 45 -4.13 -1.75 0.70
N ILE A 46 -4.81 -2.58 1.49
CA ILE A 46 -4.17 -3.54 2.41
C ILE A 46 -3.60 -4.75 1.68
N THR A 47 -4.26 -5.21 0.60
CA THR A 47 -3.82 -6.39 -0.16
C THR A 47 -2.55 -6.11 -0.96
N ASP A 48 -2.42 -4.91 -1.51
CA ASP A 48 -1.18 -4.46 -2.19
C ASP A 48 -0.03 -4.20 -1.19
N ALA A 49 -0.35 -3.83 0.06
CA ALA A 49 0.64 -3.66 1.12
C ALA A 49 1.18 -4.99 1.71
N ASN A 50 0.47 -6.11 1.52
CA ASN A 50 0.85 -7.41 2.09
C ASN A 50 1.67 -8.31 1.16
N THR A 51 1.84 -7.96 -0.12
CA THR A 51 2.74 -8.72 -1.00
C THR A 51 4.16 -8.19 -0.87
N GLU A 52 4.97 -8.83 -0.02
CA GLU A 52 6.40 -8.53 0.10
C GLU A 52 7.05 -8.61 -1.28
N THR A 53 7.38 -7.43 -1.83
CA THR A 53 8.01 -7.30 -3.13
C THR A 53 9.52 -7.31 -2.96
N TYR A 54 10.22 -7.92 -3.92
CA TYR A 54 11.68 -8.04 -3.87
C TYR A 54 12.33 -7.23 -5.00
N PRO A 55 12.57 -5.92 -4.81
CA PRO A 55 13.28 -5.12 -5.81
C PRO A 55 14.71 -5.59 -6.06
N SER A 56 15.14 -5.46 -7.31
CA SER A 56 16.53 -5.67 -7.71
C SER A 56 17.42 -4.54 -7.19
N LYS A 57 18.73 -4.78 -7.14
CA LYS A 57 19.73 -3.79 -6.70
C LYS A 57 19.57 -2.43 -7.41
N GLN A 58 19.35 -2.42 -8.72
CA GLN A 58 19.18 -1.17 -9.48
C GLN A 58 17.89 -0.42 -9.08
N GLN A 59 16.81 -1.15 -8.82
CA GLN A 59 15.56 -0.57 -8.35
C GLN A 59 15.73 0.05 -6.96
N VAL A 60 16.44 -0.64 -6.05
CA VAL A 60 16.75 -0.11 -4.71
C VAL A 60 17.56 1.17 -4.77
N MET A 61 18.57 1.22 -5.64
CA MET A 61 19.37 2.44 -5.85
C MET A 61 18.49 3.61 -6.29
N LYS A 62 17.52 3.36 -7.18
CA LYS A 62 16.58 4.38 -7.64
C LYS A 62 15.60 4.83 -6.54
N ILE A 63 15.10 3.90 -5.74
CA ILE A 63 14.15 4.18 -4.65
C ILE A 63 14.82 4.99 -3.54
N LEU A 64 16.03 4.61 -3.13
CA LEU A 64 16.73 5.23 -2.00
C LEU A 64 17.67 6.37 -2.42
N GLY A 65 17.90 6.58 -3.71
CA GLY A 65 18.82 7.59 -4.23
C GLY A 65 20.30 7.33 -3.86
N VAL A 66 20.68 6.07 -3.62
CA VAL A 66 22.02 5.68 -3.17
C VAL A 66 22.83 5.00 -4.27
N SER A 67 24.16 5.09 -4.16
CA SER A 67 25.09 4.41 -5.06
C SER A 67 25.31 2.93 -4.67
N GLU A 68 25.80 2.14 -5.63
CA GLU A 68 26.11 0.72 -5.42
C GLU A 68 27.11 0.45 -4.28
N PRO A 69 28.21 1.22 -4.11
CA PRO A 69 29.13 1.04 -2.99
C PRO A 69 28.44 1.20 -1.63
N THR A 70 27.50 2.14 -1.52
CA THR A 70 26.72 2.37 -0.30
C THR A 70 25.85 1.16 0.04
N LEU A 71 25.15 0.57 -0.93
CA LEU A 71 24.39 -0.67 -0.72
C LEU A 71 25.28 -1.84 -0.30
N SER A 72 26.48 -1.97 -0.89
CA SER A 72 27.44 -3.00 -0.50
C SER A 72 27.90 -2.83 0.95
N ARG A 73 28.18 -1.59 1.36
CA ARG A 73 28.51 -1.25 2.75
C ARG A 73 27.36 -1.58 3.69
N TRP A 74 26.14 -1.21 3.34
CA TRP A 74 24.95 -1.50 4.14
C TRP A 74 24.73 -2.99 4.32
N ASN A 75 24.92 -3.78 3.26
CA ASN A 75 24.86 -5.23 3.35
C ASN A 75 25.95 -5.82 4.27
N LYS A 76 27.16 -5.25 4.29
CA LYS A 76 28.23 -5.68 5.22
C LYS A 76 27.93 -5.31 6.66
N SER A 77 27.32 -4.14 6.89
CA SER A 77 26.93 -3.66 8.22
C SER A 77 25.63 -4.26 8.77
N GLY A 78 24.86 -4.98 7.94
CA GLY A 78 23.54 -5.50 8.30
C GLY A 78 22.39 -4.48 8.22
N TYR A 79 22.67 -3.20 7.88
CA TYR A 79 21.66 -2.14 7.79
C TYR A 79 20.59 -2.39 6.71
N LEU A 80 20.99 -2.92 5.55
CA LEU A 80 20.09 -3.39 4.51
C LEU A 80 20.66 -4.67 3.92
N MET A 81 20.03 -5.80 4.24
CA MET A 81 20.54 -7.12 3.86
C MET A 81 19.95 -7.60 2.53
N ARG A 82 20.80 -8.16 1.68
CA ARG A 82 20.36 -8.86 0.48
C ARG A 82 19.79 -10.24 0.83
N VAL A 83 18.72 -10.62 0.14
CA VAL A 83 18.07 -11.93 0.21
C VAL A 83 18.19 -12.61 -1.14
N THR A 84 18.46 -13.91 -1.16
CA THR A 84 18.46 -14.70 -2.38
C THR A 84 17.05 -15.21 -2.63
N VAL A 85 16.42 -14.75 -3.70
CA VAL A 85 15.09 -15.21 -4.14
C VAL A 85 15.25 -15.78 -5.54
N GLY A 86 14.99 -17.08 -5.73
CA GLY A 86 15.13 -17.74 -7.03
C GLY A 86 16.53 -17.57 -7.66
N GLY A 87 17.59 -17.69 -6.85
CA GLY A 87 18.99 -17.60 -7.31
C GLY A 87 19.51 -16.18 -7.57
N THR A 88 18.66 -15.14 -7.52
CA THR A 88 19.06 -13.75 -7.70
C THR A 88 19.05 -12.98 -6.39
N ARG A 89 20.05 -12.11 -6.19
CA ARG A 89 20.14 -11.22 -5.03
C ARG A 89 19.14 -10.07 -5.16
N ARG A 90 18.24 -9.96 -4.19
CA ARG A 90 17.21 -8.92 -4.08
C ARG A 90 17.20 -8.33 -2.68
N TYR A 91 16.39 -7.31 -2.46
CA TYR A 91 16.18 -6.70 -1.15
C TYR A 91 14.71 -6.75 -0.80
N ARG A 92 14.36 -6.77 0.48
CA ARG A 92 12.97 -6.70 0.93
C ARG A 92 12.46 -5.28 0.81
N MET A 93 11.27 -5.11 0.23
CA MET A 93 10.63 -3.81 0.17
C MET A 93 10.27 -3.30 1.57
N SER A 94 9.95 -4.19 2.52
CA SER A 94 9.71 -3.83 3.92
C SER A 94 10.94 -3.19 4.58
N ASP A 95 12.14 -3.73 4.36
CA ASP A 95 13.37 -3.16 4.92
C ASP A 95 13.70 -1.80 4.27
N ILE A 96 13.40 -1.64 2.98
CA ILE A 96 13.55 -0.35 2.27
C ILE A 96 12.56 0.68 2.80
N GLN A 97 11.29 0.30 3.01
CA GLN A 97 10.26 1.18 3.59
C GLN A 97 10.59 1.56 5.05
N ARG A 98 11.20 0.65 5.81
CA ARG A 98 11.73 0.92 7.16
C ARG A 98 12.79 2.02 7.13
N ILE A 99 13.71 1.96 6.15
CA ILE A 99 14.74 2.99 5.95
C ILE A 99 14.13 4.34 5.54
N LEU A 100 13.08 4.32 4.72
CA LEU A 100 12.33 5.51 4.33
C LEU A 100 11.40 6.07 5.43
N GLY A 101 11.24 5.37 6.55
CA GLY A 101 10.38 5.79 7.66
C GLY A 101 8.87 5.67 7.38
N VAL A 102 8.48 4.90 6.37
CA VAL A 102 7.06 4.76 5.95
C VAL A 102 6.31 3.73 6.79
N THR A 103 7.02 2.80 7.44
CA THR A 103 6.39 1.70 8.20
C THR A 103 6.05 2.10 9.64
N GLN A 104 4.76 2.10 9.97
CA GLN A 104 4.24 2.10 11.34
C GLN A 104 4.80 0.87 12.09
N LYS A 105 5.41 1.09 13.26
CA LYS A 105 6.02 0.04 14.09
C LYS A 105 5.02 -1.08 14.40
N SER A 106 5.08 -2.20 13.66
CA SER A 106 4.59 -3.49 14.14
C SER A 106 5.80 -4.32 14.58
N GLY A 107 5.95 -4.45 15.89
CA GLY A 107 7.08 -5.11 16.54
C GLY A 107 7.02 -6.63 16.41
N PHE A 108 7.46 -7.17 15.28
CA PHE A 108 7.72 -8.61 15.14
C PHE A 108 8.95 -8.85 14.25
N ASP A 109 10.15 -8.71 14.82
CA ASP A 109 11.39 -9.09 14.14
C ASP A 109 11.85 -10.47 14.62
N SER A 110 11.49 -11.51 13.87
CA SER A 110 11.82 -12.92 14.15
C SER A 110 13.11 -13.37 13.45
N ARG A 111 14.22 -12.64 13.59
CA ARG A 111 15.47 -12.96 12.86
C ARG A 111 16.76 -12.96 13.69
N THR A 112 16.70 -13.46 14.92
CA THR A 112 17.88 -14.02 15.59
C THR A 112 17.71 -15.53 15.72
N ALA A 113 18.09 -16.27 14.69
CA ALA A 113 18.32 -17.70 14.78
C ALA A 113 19.52 -18.08 13.91
N GLY A 114 20.63 -18.34 14.60
CA GLY A 114 21.66 -19.32 14.25
C GLY A 114 22.32 -19.23 12.88
N ASN A 115 23.59 -18.83 12.88
CA ASN A 115 24.57 -19.75 12.31
C ASN A 115 25.85 -19.70 13.15
N LYS A 116 26.15 -20.85 13.76
CA LYS A 116 27.39 -21.16 14.47
C LYS A 116 28.29 -21.91 13.51
#